data_AF-A0A7R9BAD4-F1
#
_entry.id   AF-A0A7R9BAD4-F1
#
_cell.length_a   1.000
_cell.length_b   1.000
_cell.length_c   1.000
_cell.angle_alpha   90.00
_cell.angle_beta   90.00
_cell.angle_gamma   90.00
#
_symmetry.space_group_name_H-M   'P 1'
#
loop_
_entity.id
_entity.type
_entity.pdbx_description
1 polymer ?
#
loop_
_entity_poly.entity_id
_entity_poly.type
_entity_poly.pdbx_seq_one_letter_code
_entity_poly.pdbx_strand_id
1 'polypeptide(L)'
;MMLGARLVNDEAPECRKMVAQNLKALLGRLPNNTRDQLFDIVMLWLQDSKVSHRQMSVQLCGIFVQVEQKKFERRLVVLVPVLLDQLAPTSCADDLPGRFVRAVPVVESSNWSEEEQHQHDHRLFQTLQTINKICEHCPALLSDAKWSETVQALAGTSRYVDY
;
A
#
# COMPACT_ATOMS: atom_id res chain seq x y z
N MET A 1 6.21 18.99 1.29
CA MET A 1 6.12 18.03 2.41
C MET A 1 4.85 18.14 3.26
N MET A 2 4.21 19.32 3.42
CA MET A 2 3.09 19.47 4.38
C MET A 2 1.79 18.71 4.02
N LEU A 3 1.49 18.52 2.73
CA LEU A 3 0.25 17.86 2.29
C LEU A 3 0.28 16.33 2.47
N GLY A 4 1.44 15.68 2.28
CA GLY A 4 1.57 14.23 2.43
C GLY A 4 1.35 13.77 3.88
N ALA A 5 1.90 14.51 4.85
CA ALA A 5 1.69 14.20 6.27
C ALA A 5 0.24 14.42 6.71
N ARG A 6 -0.44 15.46 6.20
CA ARG A 6 -1.87 15.70 6.47
C ARG A 6 -2.79 14.68 5.82
N LEU A 7 -2.38 14.07 4.71
CA LEU A 7 -3.17 13.01 4.06
C LEU A 7 -3.40 11.81 5.00
N VAL A 8 -2.44 11.51 5.88
CA VAL A 8 -2.51 10.38 6.82
C VAL A 8 -2.93 10.81 8.23
N ASN A 9 -2.51 12.00 8.67
CA ASN A 9 -2.60 12.40 10.07
C ASN A 9 -3.62 13.52 10.38
N ASP A 10 -4.36 14.03 9.40
CA ASP A 10 -5.35 15.09 9.68
C ASP A 10 -6.57 14.50 10.40
N GLU A 11 -6.99 15.10 11.51
CA GLU A 11 -8.08 14.62 12.35
C GLU A 11 -9.43 14.59 11.61
N ALA A 12 -9.63 15.51 10.65
CA ALA A 12 -10.88 15.62 9.91
C ALA A 12 -10.86 14.83 8.59
N PRO A 13 -11.81 13.89 8.36
CA PRO A 13 -11.90 13.14 7.11
C PRO A 13 -12.11 14.03 5.87
N GLU A 14 -12.82 15.15 6.03
CA GLU A 14 -13.03 16.13 4.95
C GLU A 14 -11.74 16.84 4.55
N CYS A 15 -10.87 17.16 5.51
CA CYS A 15 -9.55 17.74 5.24
C CYS A 15 -8.67 16.74 4.48
N ARG A 16 -8.63 15.47 4.87
CA ARG A 16 -7.90 14.42 4.14
C ARG A 16 -8.38 14.29 2.70
N LYS A 17 -9.70 14.33 2.48
CA LYS A 17 -10.31 14.28 1.14
C LYS A 17 -9.94 15.50 0.29
N MET A 18 -9.98 16.70 0.86
CA MET A 18 -9.60 17.93 0.17
C MET A 18 -8.11 17.94 -0.19
N VAL A 19 -7.24 17.48 0.71
CA VAL A 19 -5.81 17.30 0.44
C VAL A 19 -5.58 16.32 -0.70
N ALA A 20 -6.25 15.16 -0.69
CA ALA A 20 -6.16 14.17 -1.77
C ALA A 20 -6.60 14.74 -3.13
N GLN A 21 -7.69 15.52 -3.16
CA GLN A 21 -8.17 16.18 -4.39
C GLN A 21 -7.16 17.21 -4.92
N ASN A 22 -6.57 18.02 -4.03
CA ASN A 22 -5.53 18.97 -4.41
C ASN A 22 -4.29 18.27 -4.94
N LEU A 23 -3.82 17.20 -4.29
CA LEU A 23 -2.70 16.39 -4.76
C LEU A 23 -3.00 15.77 -6.13
N LYS A 24 -4.20 15.23 -6.33
CA LYS A 24 -4.65 14.71 -7.63
C LYS A 24 -4.61 15.78 -8.72
N ALA A 25 -5.13 16.97 -8.45
CA ALA A 25 -5.14 18.09 -9.39
C ALA A 25 -3.72 18.56 -9.74
N LEU A 26 -2.83 18.65 -8.73
CA LEU A 26 -1.43 19.02 -8.94
C LEU A 26 -0.69 17.98 -9.79
N LEU A 27 -0.79 16.70 -9.43
CA LEU A 27 -0.16 15.60 -10.19
C LEU A 27 -0.66 15.55 -11.63
N GLY A 28 -1.96 15.79 -11.85
CA GLY A 28 -2.55 15.84 -13.19
C GLY A 28 -1.97 16.95 -14.10
N ARG A 29 -1.42 18.01 -13.52
CA ARG A 29 -0.81 19.14 -14.26
C ARG A 29 0.68 18.96 -14.51
N LEU A 30 1.34 17.97 -13.89
CA LEU A 30 2.77 17.74 -14.05
C LEU A 30 3.08 16.95 -15.33
N PRO A 31 4.23 17.21 -15.97
CA PRO A 31 4.68 16.39 -17.09
C PRO A 31 5.02 14.97 -16.62
N ASN A 32 4.94 13.99 -17.53
CA ASN A 32 5.12 12.57 -17.21
C ASN A 32 6.47 12.29 -16.53
N ASN A 33 7.56 12.94 -16.98
CA ASN A 33 8.90 12.72 -16.41
C ASN A 33 8.98 13.13 -14.93
N THR A 34 8.39 14.27 -14.56
CA THR A 34 8.33 14.69 -13.16
C THR A 34 7.44 13.77 -12.33
N ARG A 35 6.35 13.24 -12.90
CA ARG A 35 5.52 12.23 -12.23
C ARG A 35 6.26 10.91 -12.00
N ASP A 36 7.08 10.48 -12.96
CA ASP A 36 7.93 9.29 -12.83
C ASP A 36 8.89 9.47 -11.64
N GLN A 37 9.63 10.60 -11.60
CA GLN A 37 10.54 10.91 -10.50
C GLN A 37 9.84 11.00 -9.13
N LEU A 38 8.64 11.59 -9.08
CA LEU A 38 7.87 11.65 -7.83
C LEU A 38 7.41 10.27 -7.38
N PHE A 39 7.04 9.40 -8.33
CA PHE A 39 6.63 8.05 -8.01
C PHE A 39 7.80 7.20 -7.51
N ASP A 40 9.02 7.40 -8.02
CA ASP A 40 10.22 6.74 -7.51
C ASP A 40 10.44 7.07 -6.03
N ILE A 41 10.23 8.34 -5.63
CA ILE A 41 10.28 8.74 -4.21
C ILE A 41 9.20 8.04 -3.38
N VAL A 42 7.98 7.92 -3.92
CA VAL A 42 6.89 7.20 -3.26
C VAL A 42 7.24 5.72 -3.08
N MET A 43 7.87 5.09 -4.07
CA MET A 43 8.33 3.70 -3.97
C MET A 43 9.42 3.53 -2.90
N LEU A 44 10.36 4.47 -2.78
CA LEU A 44 11.37 4.46 -1.73
C LEU A 44 10.74 4.54 -0.34
N TRP A 45 9.75 5.42 -0.14
CA TRP A 45 9.04 5.54 1.12
C TRP A 45 8.13 4.36 1.44
N LEU A 46 7.59 3.70 0.41
CA LEU A 46 6.78 2.50 0.56
C LEU A 46 7.59 1.32 1.13
N GLN A 47 8.89 1.29 0.86
CA GLN A 47 9.83 0.28 1.35
C GLN A 47 10.63 0.74 2.59
N ASP A 48 10.32 1.92 3.14
CA ASP A 48 11.01 2.44 4.32
C ASP A 48 10.65 1.64 5.58
N SER A 49 11.60 1.56 6.50
CA SER A 49 11.43 1.08 7.88
C SER A 49 10.27 1.75 8.63
N LYS A 50 9.99 3.04 8.36
CA LYS A 50 8.99 3.82 9.09
C LYS A 50 7.56 3.54 8.59
N VAL A 51 6.72 3.04 9.47
CA VAL A 51 5.28 2.78 9.22
C VAL A 51 4.56 4.00 8.64
N SER A 52 4.84 5.20 9.15
CA SER A 52 4.21 6.44 8.67
C SER A 52 4.57 6.77 7.21
N HIS A 53 5.80 6.47 6.80
CA HIS A 53 6.23 6.61 5.40
C HIS A 53 5.51 5.60 4.51
N ARG A 54 5.39 4.34 4.95
CA ARG A 54 4.68 3.30 4.21
C ARG A 54 3.19 3.62 4.03
N GLN A 55 2.51 4.00 5.12
CA GLN A 55 1.09 4.42 5.08
C GLN A 55 0.86 5.59 4.12
N MET A 56 1.68 6.64 4.22
CA MET A 56 1.60 7.79 3.32
C MET A 56 1.78 7.37 1.86
N SER A 57 2.74 6.49 1.61
CA SER A 57 3.07 6.03 0.26
C SER A 57 1.96 5.19 -0.36
N VAL A 58 1.31 4.31 0.42
CA VAL A 58 0.13 3.55 -0.02
C VAL A 58 -0.98 4.50 -0.50
N GLN A 59 -1.29 5.53 0.29
CA GLN A 59 -2.30 6.50 -0.11
C GLN A 59 -1.90 7.30 -1.35
N LEU A 60 -0.64 7.71 -1.46
CA LEU A 60 -0.12 8.40 -2.64
C LEU A 60 -0.20 7.50 -3.89
N CYS A 61 0.13 6.21 -3.78
CA CYS A 61 -0.04 5.24 -4.87
C CYS A 61 -1.49 5.22 -5.37
N GLY A 62 -2.48 5.22 -4.47
CA GLY A 62 -3.89 5.34 -4.84
C GLY A 62 -4.23 6.62 -5.61
N ILE A 63 -3.59 7.74 -5.28
CA ILE A 63 -3.77 9.01 -6.02
C ILE A 63 -3.12 8.91 -7.41
N PHE A 64 -1.90 8.37 -7.52
CA PHE A 64 -1.22 8.18 -8.81
C PHE A 64 -2.03 7.30 -9.76
N VAL A 65 -2.60 6.19 -9.26
CA VAL A 65 -3.51 5.31 -10.02
C VAL A 65 -4.69 6.09 -10.58
N GLN A 66 -5.31 6.96 -9.78
CA GLN A 66 -6.44 7.78 -10.23
C GLN A 66 -6.06 8.85 -11.26
N VAL A 67 -4.82 9.34 -11.26
CA VAL A 67 -4.31 10.35 -12.19
C VAL A 67 -3.88 9.72 -13.51
N GLU A 68 -3.12 8.64 -13.46
CA GLU A 68 -2.53 7.99 -14.65
C GLU A 68 -3.45 6.94 -15.28
N GLN A 69 -4.38 6.38 -14.49
CA GLN A 69 -5.35 5.37 -14.91
C GLN A 69 -4.66 4.21 -15.65
N LYS A 70 -5.12 3.85 -16.85
CA LYS A 70 -4.51 2.78 -17.67
C LYS A 70 -3.00 2.96 -17.92
N LYS A 71 -2.49 4.21 -17.95
CA LYS A 71 -1.04 4.45 -18.15
C LYS A 71 -0.20 4.04 -16.94
N PHE A 72 -0.84 3.82 -15.79
CA PHE A 72 -0.21 3.34 -14.58
C PHE A 72 0.18 1.87 -14.65
N GLU A 73 -0.41 1.09 -15.57
CA GLU A 73 -0.17 -0.35 -15.72
C GLU A 73 1.31 -0.71 -15.82
N ARG A 74 2.14 0.14 -16.44
CA ARG A 74 3.59 -0.04 -16.54
C ARG A 74 4.31 -0.13 -15.18
N ARG A 75 3.72 0.44 -14.12
CA ARG A 75 4.29 0.49 -12.76
C ARG A 75 3.79 -0.62 -11.86
N LEU A 76 2.74 -1.35 -12.27
CA LEU A 76 2.17 -2.45 -11.48
C LEU A 76 3.19 -3.56 -11.22
N VAL A 77 4.16 -3.74 -12.13
CA VAL A 77 5.19 -4.80 -12.02
C VAL A 77 6.05 -4.61 -10.79
N VAL A 78 6.27 -3.35 -10.39
CA VAL A 78 7.07 -3.03 -9.22
C VAL A 78 6.17 -2.77 -8.01
N LEU A 79 5.00 -2.15 -8.20
CA LEU A 79 4.13 -1.77 -7.09
C LEU A 79 3.42 -2.96 -6.44
N VAL A 80 2.84 -3.86 -7.24
CA VAL A 80 1.95 -4.91 -6.72
C VAL A 80 2.67 -5.82 -5.73
N PRO A 81 3.89 -6.35 -6.00
CA PRO A 81 4.60 -7.18 -5.02
C PRO A 81 4.81 -6.46 -3.69
N VAL A 82 5.20 -5.18 -3.71
CA VAL A 82 5.43 -4.39 -2.50
C VAL A 82 4.15 -4.19 -1.71
N LEU A 83 3.00 -4.01 -2.37
CA LEU A 83 1.70 -3.92 -1.69
C LEU A 83 1.29 -5.27 -1.07
N LEU A 84 1.65 -6.40 -1.69
CA LEU A 84 1.39 -7.73 -1.11
C LEU A 84 2.19 -7.95 0.16
N ASP A 85 3.45 -7.53 0.18
CA ASP A 85 4.29 -7.62 1.36
C ASP A 85 3.74 -6.78 2.53
N GLN A 86 3.03 -5.68 2.25
CA GLN A 86 2.34 -4.91 3.30
C GLN A 86 1.07 -5.60 3.84
N LEU A 87 0.48 -6.53 3.08
CA LEU A 87 -0.68 -7.31 3.51
C LEU A 87 -0.29 -8.58 4.26
N ALA A 88 0.94 -9.07 4.05
CA ALA A 88 1.43 -10.21 4.79
C ALA A 88 1.44 -9.88 6.30
N PRO A 89 0.97 -10.81 7.16
CA PRO A 89 1.05 -10.62 8.60
C PRO A 89 2.51 -10.30 8.95
N THR A 90 2.72 -9.20 9.66
CA THR A 90 4.05 -8.62 9.96
C THR A 90 4.92 -9.67 10.64
N SER A 91 5.65 -10.45 9.85
CA SER A 91 6.84 -11.13 10.31
C SER A 91 7.93 -10.08 10.25
N CYS A 92 8.40 -9.67 11.42
CA CYS A 92 9.62 -8.89 11.52
C CYS A 92 10.73 -9.72 10.87
N ALA A 93 11.09 -9.38 9.63
CA ALA A 93 12.29 -9.92 8.99
C ALA A 93 13.49 -9.25 9.67
N ASP A 94 13.85 -9.74 10.84
CA ASP A 94 15.21 -9.60 11.33
C ASP A 94 16.02 -10.76 10.75
N ASP A 95 16.99 -10.39 9.92
CA ASP A 95 18.09 -11.25 9.47
C ASP A 95 18.76 -11.93 10.67
N LEU A 96 18.40 -13.18 10.95
CA LEU A 96 19.21 -14.07 11.78
C LEU A 96 19.50 -15.36 11.02
N PRO A 97 20.78 -15.62 10.69
CA PRO A 97 21.15 -16.85 10.02
C PRO A 97 21.12 -17.99 11.04
N GLY A 98 20.20 -18.92 10.85
CA GLY A 98 20.33 -20.27 11.37
C GLY A 98 19.14 -20.79 12.16
N ARG A 99 18.92 -22.09 11.95
CA ARG A 99 18.16 -23.03 12.77
C ARG A 99 16.69 -23.19 12.39
N PHE A 100 16.51 -24.05 11.39
CA PHE A 100 15.40 -25.00 11.21
C PHE A 100 14.16 -24.75 12.08
N VAL A 101 13.13 -24.22 11.41
CA VAL A 101 11.70 -24.38 11.72
C VAL A 101 11.37 -24.26 13.21
N ARG A 102 11.40 -23.03 13.72
CA ARG A 102 10.48 -22.64 14.79
C ARG A 102 9.30 -22.00 14.09
N ALA A 103 8.08 -22.50 14.31
CA ALA A 103 6.89 -21.75 13.97
C ALA A 103 7.09 -20.34 14.52
N VAL A 104 7.11 -19.37 13.60
CA VAL A 104 7.22 -17.96 13.92
C VAL A 104 6.16 -17.70 14.99
N PRO A 105 6.47 -17.04 16.12
CA PRO A 105 5.39 -16.58 16.97
C PRO A 105 4.62 -15.63 16.06
N VAL A 106 3.44 -16.05 15.62
CA VAL A 106 2.38 -15.11 15.26
C VAL A 106 2.48 -14.08 16.37
N VAL A 107 2.88 -12.84 16.05
CA VAL A 107 2.84 -11.77 17.05
C VAL A 107 1.42 -11.84 17.55
N GLU A 108 1.28 -12.36 18.77
CA GLU A 108 0.02 -12.80 19.29
C GLU A 108 -0.83 -11.54 19.33
N SER A 109 -1.72 -11.38 18.34
CA SER A 109 -2.64 -10.26 18.22
C SER A 109 -3.44 -10.09 19.50
N SER A 110 -3.55 -11.17 20.28
CA SER A 110 -4.02 -11.26 21.65
C SER A 110 -3.33 -10.35 22.67
N ASN A 111 -2.17 -9.73 22.36
CA ASN A 111 -1.46 -8.84 23.29
C ASN A 111 -1.31 -7.39 22.80
N TRP A 112 -1.95 -7.03 21.68
CA TRP A 112 -2.00 -5.64 21.21
C TRP A 112 -3.01 -4.83 22.02
N SER A 113 -2.67 -3.58 22.28
CA SER A 113 -3.65 -2.63 22.78
C SER A 113 -4.76 -2.42 21.74
N GLU A 114 -5.96 -2.06 22.19
CA GLU A 114 -7.08 -1.74 21.29
C GLU A 114 -6.69 -0.68 20.24
N GLU A 115 -5.82 0.26 20.62
CA GLU A 115 -5.30 1.30 19.74
C GLU A 115 -4.34 0.75 18.66
N GLU A 116 -3.45 -0.16 19.01
CA GLU A 116 -2.55 -0.81 18.04
C GLU A 116 -3.32 -1.69 17.04
N GLN A 117 -4.34 -2.40 17.51
CA GLN A 117 -5.19 -3.22 16.66
C GLN A 117 -6.02 -2.34 15.71
N HIS A 118 -6.63 -1.26 16.23
CA HIS A 118 -7.33 -0.29 15.39
C HIS A 118 -6.40 0.34 14.34
N GLN A 119 -5.16 0.69 14.71
CA GLN A 119 -4.17 1.22 13.76
C GLN A 119 -3.77 0.17 12.71
N HIS A 120 -3.61 -1.10 13.10
CA HIS A 120 -3.31 -2.18 12.17
C HIS A 120 -4.45 -2.40 11.17
N ASP A 121 -5.68 -2.51 11.65
CA ASP A 121 -6.88 -2.69 10.82
C ASP A 121 -7.07 -1.51 9.87
N HIS A 122 -6.82 -0.29 10.36
CA HIS A 122 -6.85 0.91 9.54
C HIS A 122 -5.82 0.86 8.40
N ARG A 123 -4.59 0.40 8.68
CA ARG A 123 -3.56 0.20 7.63
C ARG A 123 -3.98 -0.83 6.60
N LEU A 124 -4.51 -1.96 7.06
CA LEU A 124 -4.97 -3.04 6.19
C LEU A 124 -6.08 -2.54 5.26
N PHE A 125 -7.08 -1.86 5.83
CA PHE A 125 -8.18 -1.27 5.08
C PHE A 125 -7.69 -0.27 4.01
N GLN A 126 -6.77 0.62 4.35
CA GLN A 126 -6.21 1.58 3.38
C GLN A 126 -5.47 0.89 2.23
N THR A 127 -4.74 -0.18 2.54
CA THR A 127 -4.00 -0.97 1.54
C THR A 127 -4.95 -1.68 0.58
N LEU A 128 -5.96 -2.35 1.13
CA LEU A 128 -7.02 -3.00 0.34
C LEU A 128 -7.79 -1.99 -0.51
N GLN A 129 -8.11 -0.81 0.03
CA GLN A 129 -8.77 0.24 -0.75
C GLN A 129 -7.90 0.73 -1.91
N THR A 130 -6.58 0.76 -1.74
CA THR A 130 -5.65 1.13 -2.81
C THR A 130 -5.58 0.06 -3.88
N ILE A 131 -5.54 -1.22 -3.50
CA ILE A 131 -5.62 -2.35 -4.44
C ILE A 131 -6.94 -2.32 -5.22
N ASN A 132 -8.06 -2.03 -4.56
CA ASN A 132 -9.34 -1.90 -5.25
C ASN A 132 -9.30 -0.77 -6.30
N LYS A 133 -8.72 0.40 -5.98
CA LYS A 133 -8.51 1.47 -6.96
C LYS A 133 -7.65 1.03 -8.14
N ILE A 134 -6.63 0.19 -7.90
CA ILE A 134 -5.80 -0.38 -8.97
C ILE A 134 -6.67 -1.27 -9.87
N CYS A 135 -7.45 -2.19 -9.30
CA CYS A 135 -8.35 -3.06 -10.07
C CYS A 135 -9.35 -2.26 -10.92
N GLU A 136 -9.91 -1.18 -10.36
CA GLU A 136 -10.87 -0.30 -11.05
C GLU A 136 -10.26 0.42 -12.26
N HIS A 137 -9.01 0.90 -12.15
CA HIS A 137 -8.39 1.76 -13.16
C HIS A 137 -7.40 1.04 -14.08
N CYS A 138 -6.97 -0.16 -13.69
CA CYS A 138 -6.00 -1.00 -14.39
C CYS A 138 -6.54 -2.43 -14.53
N PRO A 139 -7.52 -2.67 -15.43
CA PRO A 139 -8.17 -3.98 -15.57
C PRO A 139 -7.20 -5.08 -16.03
N ALA A 140 -6.04 -4.71 -16.58
CA ALA A 140 -4.97 -5.64 -16.90
C ALA A 140 -4.53 -6.48 -15.69
N LEU A 141 -4.61 -5.93 -14.47
CA LEU A 141 -4.26 -6.68 -13.25
C LEU A 141 -5.13 -7.93 -13.05
N LEU A 142 -6.41 -7.89 -13.45
CA LEU A 142 -7.34 -9.01 -13.31
C LEU A 142 -7.46 -9.86 -14.58
N SER A 143 -7.09 -9.29 -15.73
CA SER A 143 -7.36 -9.90 -17.03
C SER A 143 -6.12 -10.58 -17.64
N ASP A 144 -4.92 -10.15 -17.27
CA ASP A 144 -3.68 -10.72 -17.82
C ASP A 144 -3.20 -11.90 -16.96
N ALA A 145 -2.95 -13.02 -17.62
CA ALA A 145 -2.44 -14.25 -17.01
C ALA A 145 -1.13 -14.01 -16.25
N LYS A 146 -0.36 -12.98 -16.63
CA LYS A 146 0.86 -12.54 -15.93
C LYS A 146 0.64 -12.27 -14.44
N TRP A 147 -0.54 -11.84 -14.03
CA TRP A 147 -0.85 -11.49 -12.63
C TRP A 147 -1.62 -12.58 -11.90
N SER A 148 -1.96 -13.69 -12.57
CA SER A 148 -2.79 -14.74 -12.00
C SER A 148 -2.24 -15.30 -10.69
N GLU A 149 -0.93 -15.54 -10.62
CA GLU A 149 -0.22 -15.99 -9.41
C GLU A 149 -0.22 -14.92 -8.31
N THR A 150 -0.01 -13.66 -8.68
CA THR A 150 -0.04 -12.51 -7.76
C THR A 150 -1.44 -12.27 -7.17
N VAL A 151 -2.48 -12.43 -7.98
CA VAL A 151 -3.90 -12.34 -7.58
C VAL A 151 -4.30 -13.55 -6.72
N GLN A 152 -3.76 -14.74 -7.01
CA GLN A 152 -3.95 -15.92 -6.16
C GLN A 152 -3.27 -15.76 -4.79
N ALA A 153 -2.08 -15.15 -4.73
CA ALA A 153 -1.40 -14.85 -3.47
C ALA A 153 -2.20 -13.88 -2.59
N LEU A 154 -2.84 -12.86 -3.19
CA LEU A 154 -3.80 -11.99 -2.50
C LEU A 154 -4.96 -12.77 -1.89
N ALA A 155 -5.60 -13.63 -2.67
CA ALA A 155 -6.71 -14.46 -2.21
C ALA A 155 -6.28 -15.46 -1.12
N GLY A 156 -5.05 -15.98 -1.19
CA GLY A 156 -4.48 -16.86 -0.19
C GLY A 156 -4.22 -16.16 1.15
N THR A 157 -3.72 -14.92 1.11
CA THR A 157 -3.43 -14.11 2.31
C THR A 157 -4.72 -13.79 3.08
N SER A 158 -5.83 -13.54 2.39
CA SER A 158 -7.14 -13.32 3.01
C SER A 158 -7.67 -14.53 3.79
N ARG A 159 -7.29 -15.78 3.41
CA ARG A 159 -7.76 -17.00 4.08
C ARG A 159 -7.09 -17.26 5.44
N TYR A 160 -5.98 -16.58 5.73
CA TYR A 160 -5.28 -16.70 7.01
C TYR A 160 -5.85 -15.76 8.09
N VAL A 161 -6.80 -14.89 7.74
CA VAL A 161 -7.44 -13.94 8.67
C VAL A 161 -8.71 -14.53 9.32
N ASP A 162 -9.19 -15.68 8.83
CA ASP A 162 -10.44 -16.33 9.27
C ASP A 162 -10.23 -17.49 10.28
N TYR A 163 -9.04 -17.64 10.87
CA TYR A 163 -8.74 -18.67 11.88
C TYR A 163 -8.20 -18.10 13.19
#